data_AF-A0AAU7ZYZ5-F1
#
_entry.id   AF-A0AAU7ZYZ5-F1
#
_cell.length_a   1.000
_cell.length_b   1.000
_cell.length_c   1.000
_cell.angle_alpha   90.00
_cell.angle_beta   90.00
_cell.angle_gamma   90.00
#
_symmetry.space_group_name_H-M   'P 1'
#
loop_
_entity.id
_entity.type
_entity.pdbx_description
1 polymer ?
#
loop_
_entity_poly.entity_id
_entity_poly.type
_entity_poly.pdbx_seq_one_letter_code
_entity_poly.pdbx_strand_id
1 'polypeptide(L)'
;KFVIGQLKGASASWWNHLHFRHHSKPNVLDKDPDVNMSGLFVLGAVQPVEYGIKKIKHMPYNHQHQYFFLLAPPLLIPVVFNLQILRTMISRRDWVDLAWYMSFYLRFFYCYIPFYGFLGSVALIIFVRFLESHWFVWVTQMNHLPMEIDHERRQEWLTTQLQATCNIEQSFFNDWFSGHLNFQIEHHL
;
A
#
# COMPACT_ATOMS: atom_id res chain seq x y z
N LYS A 1 2.39 -16.48 8.10
CA LYS A 1 0.93 -16.42 8.37
C LYS A 1 0.62 -15.88 9.77
N PHE A 2 1.09 -16.51 10.85
CA PHE A 2 0.86 -16.03 12.22
C PHE A 2 1.27 -14.58 12.45
N VAL A 3 2.52 -14.19 12.12
CA VAL A 3 3.04 -12.84 12.41
C VAL A 3 2.14 -11.74 11.83
N ILE A 4 1.92 -11.74 10.51
CA ILE A 4 1.09 -10.71 9.85
C ILE A 4 -0.42 -10.87 10.14
N GLY A 5 -0.90 -12.09 10.32
CA GLY A 5 -2.31 -12.33 10.67
C GLY A 5 -2.61 -11.89 12.09
N GLN A 6 -1.97 -12.53 13.06
CA GLN A 6 -2.27 -12.38 14.47
C GLN A 6 -1.69 -11.11 15.10
N LEU A 7 -0.55 -10.58 14.63
CA LEU A 7 0.04 -9.37 15.24
C LEU A 7 -0.36 -8.09 14.50
N LYS A 8 -0.69 -8.18 13.21
CA LYS A 8 -0.99 -7.02 12.37
C LYS A 8 -2.46 -6.96 11.91
N GLY A 9 -3.20 -8.07 11.93
CA GLY A 9 -4.58 -8.10 11.43
C GLY A 9 -4.66 -7.99 9.91
N ALA A 10 -3.73 -8.63 9.19
CA ALA A 10 -3.66 -8.63 7.72
C ALA A 10 -3.47 -10.07 7.16
N SER A 11 -3.37 -10.24 5.85
CA SER A 11 -3.16 -11.57 5.23
C SER A 11 -1.77 -11.68 4.63
N ALA A 12 -1.04 -12.73 5.01
CA ALA A 12 0.26 -13.07 4.42
C ALA A 12 0.13 -13.41 2.94
N SER A 13 -0.90 -14.18 2.61
CA SER A 13 -1.12 -14.68 1.26
C SER A 13 -1.48 -13.53 0.31
N TRP A 14 -2.33 -12.60 0.78
CA TRP A 14 -2.65 -11.38 0.04
C TRP A 14 -1.43 -10.47 -0.13
N TRP A 15 -0.70 -10.19 0.97
CA TRP A 15 0.48 -9.32 0.93
C TRP A 15 1.55 -9.86 -0.01
N ASN A 16 1.93 -11.13 0.13
CA ASN A 16 2.92 -11.75 -0.73
C ASN A 16 2.49 -11.71 -2.21
N HIS A 17 1.21 -11.96 -2.49
CA HIS A 17 0.71 -11.89 -3.87
C HIS A 17 0.79 -10.47 -4.46
N LEU A 18 0.44 -9.44 -3.69
CA LEU A 18 0.54 -8.04 -4.13
C LEU A 18 2.01 -7.66 -4.35
N HIS A 19 2.83 -7.91 -3.34
CA HIS A 19 4.23 -7.53 -3.28
C HIS A 19 5.07 -8.23 -4.36
N PHE A 20 4.87 -9.54 -4.58
CA PHE A 20 5.56 -10.25 -5.66
C PHE A 20 5.17 -9.74 -7.05
N ARG A 21 3.93 -9.27 -7.25
CA ARG A 21 3.56 -8.64 -8.53
C ARG A 21 4.26 -7.30 -8.72
N HIS A 22 4.30 -6.46 -7.69
CA HIS A 22 5.07 -5.22 -7.69
C HIS A 22 6.54 -5.50 -8.06
N HIS A 23 7.22 -6.40 -7.33
CA HIS A 23 8.62 -6.76 -7.60
C HIS A 23 8.87 -7.47 -8.93
N SER A 24 7.85 -8.08 -9.53
CA SER A 24 8.01 -8.68 -10.87
C SER A 24 8.15 -7.63 -11.98
N LYS A 25 7.43 -6.51 -11.86
CA LYS A 25 7.33 -5.46 -12.88
C LYS A 25 6.98 -4.11 -12.21
N PRO A 26 7.90 -3.52 -11.41
CA PRO A 26 7.61 -2.28 -10.69
C PRO A 26 7.42 -1.11 -11.66
N ASN A 27 6.57 -0.16 -11.29
CA ASN A 27 6.24 1.04 -12.05
C ASN A 27 5.71 0.81 -13.49
N VAL A 28 5.29 -0.41 -13.81
CA VAL A 28 4.67 -0.71 -15.10
C VAL A 28 3.15 -0.58 -14.99
N LEU A 29 2.57 0.35 -15.74
CA LEU A 29 1.12 0.55 -15.80
C LEU A 29 0.40 -0.77 -16.14
N ASP A 30 -0.75 -0.98 -15.52
CA ASP A 30 -1.61 -2.19 -15.61
C ASP A 30 -1.01 -3.50 -15.06
N LYS A 31 0.28 -3.54 -14.71
CA LYS A 31 0.95 -4.74 -14.14
C LYS A 31 1.30 -4.57 -12.67
N ASP A 32 1.85 -3.42 -12.32
CA ASP A 32 2.18 -3.09 -10.95
C ASP A 32 0.92 -2.67 -10.17
N PRO A 33 0.53 -3.41 -9.12
CA PRO A 33 -0.62 -3.02 -8.31
C PRO A 33 -0.42 -1.68 -7.58
N ASP A 34 0.82 -1.25 -7.31
CA ASP A 34 1.11 -0.07 -6.49
C ASP A 34 0.89 1.24 -7.25
N VAL A 35 1.00 1.21 -8.58
CA VAL A 35 0.68 2.36 -9.47
C VAL A 35 -0.74 2.28 -10.05
N ASN A 36 -1.50 1.22 -9.73
CA ASN A 36 -2.88 1.06 -10.19
C ASN A 36 -3.88 1.62 -9.17
N MET A 37 -4.13 2.92 -9.25
CA MET A 37 -4.97 3.65 -8.30
C MET A 37 -6.48 3.58 -8.60
N SER A 38 -6.92 2.60 -9.41
CA SER A 38 -8.35 2.38 -9.74
C SER A 38 -9.07 3.64 -10.26
N GLY A 39 -8.34 4.53 -10.94
CA GLY A 39 -8.86 5.80 -11.47
C GLY A 39 -9.07 6.91 -10.43
N LEU A 40 -8.74 6.70 -9.15
CA LEU A 40 -8.81 7.74 -8.12
C LEU A 40 -7.70 8.79 -8.29
N PHE A 41 -6.52 8.34 -8.71
CA PHE A 41 -5.35 9.16 -9.00
C PHE A 41 -4.78 8.80 -10.37
N VAL A 42 -4.03 9.74 -10.95
CA VAL A 42 -3.21 9.50 -12.14
C VAL A 42 -1.75 9.78 -11.78
N LEU A 43 -0.89 8.79 -12.03
CA LEU A 43 0.51 8.77 -11.60
C LEU A 43 1.48 8.84 -12.78
N GLY A 44 2.69 9.35 -12.51
CA GLY A 44 3.73 9.51 -13.53
C GLY A 44 3.41 10.56 -14.59
N ALA A 45 4.21 10.58 -15.65
CA ALA A 45 4.05 11.52 -16.76
C ALA A 45 3.07 11.04 -17.84
N VAL A 46 2.93 9.72 -18.00
CA VAL A 46 2.20 9.10 -19.13
C VAL A 46 0.71 9.02 -18.87
N GLN A 47 0.30 8.49 -17.72
CA GLN A 47 -1.12 8.25 -17.40
C GLN A 47 -2.00 9.51 -17.41
N PRO A 48 -1.57 10.67 -16.85
CA PRO A 48 -2.38 11.90 -16.87
C PRO A 48 -2.64 12.42 -18.30
N VAL A 49 -1.63 12.34 -19.18
CA VAL A 49 -1.73 12.76 -20.58
C VAL A 49 -2.72 11.88 -21.33
N GLU A 50 -2.60 10.56 -21.17
CA GLU A 50 -3.52 9.61 -21.79
C GLU A 50 -4.97 9.82 -21.35
N TYR A 51 -5.20 10.02 -20.05
CA TYR A 51 -6.53 10.29 -19.51
C TYR A 51 -7.11 11.58 -20.08
N GLY A 52 -6.27 12.61 -20.27
CA GLY A 52 -6.63 13.85 -20.94
C GLY A 52 -7.06 13.66 -22.39
N ILE A 53 -6.25 12.95 -23.19
CA ILE A 53 -6.53 12.65 -24.61
C ILE A 53 -7.81 11.82 -24.75
N LYS A 54 -7.95 10.77 -23.93
CA LYS A 54 -9.11 9.87 -23.91
C LYS A 54 -10.35 10.51 -23.27
N LYS A 55 -10.22 11.73 -22.72
CA LYS A 55 -11.27 12.46 -21.98
C LYS A 55 -11.88 11.64 -20.84
N ILE A 56 -11.06 10.85 -20.15
CA ILE A 56 -11.47 10.06 -18.98
C ILE A 56 -11.60 11.02 -17.78
N LYS A 57 -12.77 11.04 -17.13
CA LYS A 57 -13.10 12.01 -16.07
C LYS A 57 -13.75 11.35 -14.85
N HIS A 58 -13.10 10.37 -14.23
CA HIS A 58 -13.61 9.78 -12.99
C HIS A 58 -13.46 10.72 -11.79
N MET A 59 -12.40 11.53 -11.76
CA MET A 59 -12.06 12.46 -10.68
C MET A 59 -11.51 13.78 -11.24
N PRO A 60 -11.53 14.88 -10.46
CA PRO A 60 -10.88 16.13 -10.83
C PRO A 60 -9.36 16.02 -10.71
N TYR A 61 -8.71 15.39 -11.69
CA TYR A 61 -7.28 15.08 -11.64
C TYR A 61 -6.36 16.30 -11.52
N ASN A 62 -6.79 17.47 -12.02
CA ASN A 62 -6.05 18.73 -11.88
C ASN A 62 -5.97 19.20 -10.40
N HIS A 63 -6.87 18.71 -9.54
CA HIS A 63 -6.88 18.98 -8.10
C HIS A 63 -6.37 17.81 -7.26
N GLN A 64 -5.76 16.78 -7.85
CA GLN A 64 -5.39 15.56 -7.13
C GLN A 64 -4.45 15.81 -5.94
N HIS A 65 -3.56 16.79 -6.04
CA HIS A 65 -2.69 17.22 -4.94
C HIS A 65 -3.46 17.72 -3.70
N GLN A 66 -4.68 18.25 -3.88
CA GLN A 66 -5.50 18.79 -2.78
C GLN A 66 -6.19 17.68 -1.98
N TYR A 67 -6.65 16.62 -2.66
CA TYR A 67 -7.35 15.51 -2.00
C TYR A 67 -6.47 14.28 -1.78
N PHE A 68 -5.25 14.22 -2.32
CA PHE A 68 -4.33 13.10 -2.11
C PHE A 68 -4.12 12.83 -0.62
N PHE A 69 -3.73 13.85 0.15
CA PHE A 69 -3.48 13.71 1.58
C PHE A 69 -4.74 13.41 2.41
N LEU A 70 -5.92 13.68 1.86
CA LEU A 70 -7.20 13.41 2.52
C LEU A 70 -7.73 12.00 2.21
N LEU A 71 -7.39 11.44 1.05
CA LEU A 71 -7.94 10.18 0.58
C LEU A 71 -6.91 9.04 0.61
N ALA A 72 -5.73 9.22 0.01
CA ALA A 72 -4.78 8.12 -0.14
C ALA A 72 -4.21 7.65 1.21
N PRO A 73 -3.39 8.44 1.94
CA PRO A 73 -2.86 7.98 3.23
C PRO A 73 -3.94 7.65 4.27
N PRO A 74 -5.00 8.45 4.48
CA PRO A 74 -6.01 8.13 5.50
C PRO A 74 -6.82 6.87 5.26
N LEU A 75 -7.05 6.48 4.00
CA LEU A 75 -7.98 5.38 3.68
C LEU A 75 -7.30 4.10 3.20
N LEU A 76 -6.01 4.15 2.81
CA LEU A 76 -5.32 3.01 2.21
C LEU A 76 -5.38 1.76 3.10
N ILE A 77 -4.83 1.80 4.30
CA ILE A 77 -4.87 0.66 5.22
C ILE A 77 -6.26 0.45 5.84
N PRO A 78 -6.88 1.44 6.52
CA PRO A 78 -8.09 1.19 7.29
C PRO A 78 -9.29 0.77 6.43
N VAL A 79 -9.34 1.19 5.16
CA VAL A 79 -10.46 0.90 4.26
C VAL A 79 -10.03 0.03 3.09
N VAL A 80 -9.16 0.53 2.20
CA VAL A 80 -8.89 -0.12 0.91
C VAL A 80 -8.28 -1.51 1.10
N PHE A 81 -7.16 -1.61 1.83
CA PHE A 81 -6.48 -2.88 2.08
C PHE A 81 -7.32 -3.82 2.93
N ASN A 82 -8.00 -3.33 3.97
CA ASN A 82 -8.86 -4.19 4.79
C ASN A 82 -9.98 -4.84 3.96
N LEU A 83 -10.63 -4.08 3.07
CA LEU A 83 -11.64 -4.63 2.15
C LEU A 83 -11.05 -5.62 1.15
N GLN A 84 -9.89 -5.30 0.56
CA GLN A 84 -9.22 -6.18 -0.40
C GLN A 84 -8.74 -7.48 0.24
N ILE A 85 -8.17 -7.41 1.46
CA ILE A 85 -7.73 -8.55 2.26
C ILE A 85 -8.92 -9.46 2.56
N LEU A 86 -10.00 -8.91 3.14
CA LEU A 86 -11.22 -9.68 3.44
C LEU A 86 -11.82 -10.32 2.19
N ARG A 87 -11.98 -9.55 1.11
CA ARG A 87 -12.51 -10.06 -0.16
C ARG A 87 -11.65 -11.19 -0.71
N THR A 88 -10.32 -11.03 -0.67
CA THR A 88 -9.39 -12.04 -1.18
C THR A 88 -9.43 -13.32 -0.35
N MET A 89 -9.37 -13.20 0.98
CA MET A 89 -9.41 -14.38 1.85
C MET A 89 -10.71 -15.18 1.68
N ILE A 90 -11.86 -14.50 1.55
CA ILE A 90 -13.16 -15.16 1.35
C ILE A 90 -13.22 -15.80 -0.05
N SER A 91 -12.91 -15.05 -1.10
CA SER A 91 -13.02 -15.54 -2.50
C SER A 91 -12.04 -16.67 -2.83
N ARG A 92 -10.82 -16.62 -2.29
CA ARG A 92 -9.79 -17.66 -2.47
C ARG A 92 -9.88 -18.77 -1.43
N ARG A 93 -10.78 -18.66 -0.45
CA ARG A 93 -10.95 -19.62 0.65
C ARG A 93 -9.67 -19.79 1.50
N ASP A 94 -8.95 -18.69 1.74
CA ASP A 94 -7.74 -18.67 2.58
C ASP A 94 -8.10 -18.69 4.08
N TRP A 95 -8.72 -19.78 4.53
CA TRP A 95 -9.32 -19.89 5.87
C TRP A 95 -8.31 -19.72 7.01
N VAL A 96 -7.06 -20.14 6.81
CA VAL A 96 -6.00 -19.97 7.82
C VAL A 96 -5.67 -18.48 8.02
N ASP A 97 -5.58 -17.72 6.93
CA ASP A 97 -5.32 -16.28 7.02
C ASP A 97 -6.54 -15.56 7.61
N LEU A 98 -7.76 -15.96 7.23
CA LEU A 98 -8.99 -15.42 7.79
C LEU A 98 -9.10 -15.69 9.30
N ALA A 99 -8.74 -16.89 9.77
CA ALA A 99 -8.77 -17.23 11.18
C ALA A 99 -7.82 -16.32 11.99
N TRP A 100 -6.58 -16.12 11.51
CA TRP A 100 -5.63 -15.22 12.17
C TRP A 100 -6.04 -13.75 12.11
N TYR A 101 -6.61 -13.32 10.99
CA TYR A 101 -7.17 -11.98 10.84
C TYR A 101 -8.29 -11.75 11.87
N MET A 102 -9.26 -12.67 11.97
CA MET A 102 -10.36 -12.56 12.93
C MET A 102 -9.88 -12.61 14.37
N SER A 103 -8.91 -13.48 14.69
CA SER A 103 -8.37 -13.57 16.05
C SER A 103 -7.61 -12.32 16.48
N PHE A 104 -6.99 -11.57 15.56
CA PHE A 104 -6.42 -10.25 15.86
C PHE A 104 -7.51 -9.28 16.35
N TYR A 105 -8.61 -9.14 15.59
CA TYR A 105 -9.69 -8.20 15.93
C TYR A 105 -10.45 -8.63 17.19
N LEU A 106 -10.71 -9.93 17.34
CA LEU A 106 -11.31 -10.47 18.57
C LEU A 106 -10.44 -10.18 19.80
N ARG A 107 -9.13 -10.44 19.71
CA ARG A 107 -8.19 -10.10 20.80
C ARG A 107 -8.20 -8.61 21.08
N PHE A 108 -8.12 -7.77 20.04
CA PHE A 108 -8.13 -6.32 20.19
C PHE A 108 -9.38 -5.85 20.96
N PHE A 109 -10.57 -6.23 20.50
CA PHE A 109 -11.81 -5.81 21.15
C PHE A 109 -11.97 -6.40 22.55
N TYR A 110 -11.59 -7.66 22.76
CA TYR A 110 -11.59 -8.27 24.09
C TYR A 110 -10.69 -7.52 25.07
N CYS A 111 -9.51 -7.08 24.63
CA CYS A 111 -8.57 -6.33 25.45
C CYS A 111 -9.04 -4.90 25.73
N TYR A 112 -9.61 -4.20 24.75
CA TYR A 112 -9.83 -2.75 24.84
C TYR A 112 -11.26 -2.33 25.22
N ILE A 113 -12.29 -3.15 24.97
CA ILE A 113 -13.67 -2.85 25.35
C ILE A 113 -13.83 -2.59 26.86
N PRO A 114 -13.20 -3.35 27.78
CA PRO A 114 -13.31 -3.09 29.21
C PRO A 114 -12.80 -1.71 29.65
N PHE A 115 -11.88 -1.11 28.88
CA PHE A 115 -11.26 0.17 29.22
C PHE A 115 -11.93 1.36 28.52
N TYR A 116 -12.33 1.19 27.25
CA TYR A 116 -12.79 2.29 26.40
C TYR A 116 -14.25 2.16 25.94
N GLY A 117 -14.93 1.07 26.32
CA GLY A 117 -16.21 0.69 25.74
C GLY A 117 -16.09 0.30 24.25
N PHE A 118 -17.21 -0.10 23.65
CA PHE A 118 -17.23 -0.48 22.23
C PHE A 118 -16.83 0.68 21.31
N LEU A 119 -17.49 1.83 21.44
CA LEU A 119 -17.23 3.00 20.59
C LEU A 119 -15.81 3.55 20.77
N GLY A 120 -15.30 3.60 22.01
CA GLY A 120 -13.93 4.05 22.25
C GLY A 120 -12.88 3.09 21.69
N SER A 121 -13.13 1.77 21.74
CA SER A 121 -12.25 0.78 21.11
C SER A 121 -12.25 0.89 19.59
N VAL A 122 -13.41 1.15 18.97
CA VAL A 122 -13.53 1.41 17.54
C VAL A 122 -12.78 2.69 17.16
N ALA A 123 -12.93 3.77 17.93
CA ALA A 123 -12.20 5.00 17.70
C ALA A 123 -10.68 4.79 17.81
N LEU A 124 -10.23 4.03 18.82
CA LEU A 124 -8.82 3.70 19.02
C LEU A 124 -8.23 2.94 17.84
N ILE A 125 -8.89 1.87 17.37
CA ILE A 125 -8.34 1.09 16.24
C ILE A 125 -8.32 1.91 14.96
N ILE A 126 -9.36 2.70 14.68
CA ILE A 126 -9.39 3.59 13.51
C ILE A 126 -8.23 4.60 13.59
N PHE A 127 -8.01 5.21 14.75
CA PHE A 127 -6.92 6.17 14.95
C PHE A 127 -5.54 5.53 14.76
N VAL A 128 -5.31 4.35 15.33
CA VAL A 128 -4.04 3.60 15.15
C VAL A 128 -3.83 3.24 13.67
N ARG A 129 -4.88 2.76 12.98
CA ARG A 129 -4.79 2.43 11.55
C ARG A 129 -4.59 3.66 10.68
N PHE A 130 -5.15 4.81 11.06
CA PHE A 130 -4.92 6.08 10.39
C PHE A 130 -3.44 6.47 10.46
N LEU A 131 -2.83 6.45 11.66
CA LEU A 131 -1.41 6.77 11.82
C LEU A 131 -0.52 5.78 11.08
N GLU A 132 -0.83 4.50 11.19
CA GLU A 132 -0.14 3.43 10.48
C GLU A 132 -0.16 3.66 8.97
N SER A 133 -1.32 4.00 8.42
CA SER A 133 -1.51 4.19 6.98
C SER A 133 -0.69 5.37 6.44
N HIS A 134 -0.59 6.45 7.21
CA HIS A 134 0.28 7.59 6.85
C HIS A 134 1.73 7.17 6.80
N TRP A 135 2.23 6.58 7.89
CA TRP A 135 3.61 6.12 7.95
C TRP A 135 3.92 5.11 6.83
N PHE A 136 3.03 4.15 6.60
CA PHE A 136 3.19 3.13 5.57
C PHE A 136 3.27 3.71 4.16
N VAL A 137 2.40 4.66 3.80
CA VAL A 137 2.46 5.32 2.48
C VAL A 137 3.78 6.06 2.31
N TRP A 138 4.22 6.82 3.31
CA TRP A 138 5.49 7.54 3.20
C TRP A 138 6.68 6.59 3.08
N VAL A 139 6.70 5.51 3.87
CA VAL A 139 7.82 4.57 3.88
C VAL A 139 7.90 3.74 2.60
N THR A 140 6.77 3.24 2.10
CA THR A 140 6.78 2.31 0.96
C THR A 140 6.90 3.02 -0.39
N GLN A 141 6.44 4.26 -0.50
CA GLN A 141 6.37 4.94 -1.80
C GLN A 141 7.62 5.77 -2.13
N MET A 142 8.45 6.12 -1.14
CA MET A 142 9.52 7.12 -1.31
C MET A 142 10.54 6.79 -2.41
N ASN A 143 10.79 5.51 -2.69
CA ASN A 143 11.82 5.05 -3.61
C ASN A 143 11.29 4.74 -5.02
N HIS A 144 10.01 4.39 -5.13
CA HIS A 144 9.40 3.88 -6.36
C HIS A 144 8.55 4.91 -7.09
N LEU A 145 7.62 5.57 -6.38
CA LEU A 145 6.71 6.53 -7.02
C LEU A 145 7.42 7.71 -7.69
N PRO A 146 8.56 8.22 -7.19
CA PRO A 146 9.27 9.31 -7.88
C PRO A 146 9.91 8.90 -9.20
N MET A 147 10.07 7.60 -9.43
CA MET A 147 10.73 7.05 -10.61
C MET A 147 9.78 6.99 -11.81
N GLU A 148 10.33 6.70 -12.99
CA GLU A 148 9.55 6.65 -14.22
C GLU A 148 8.45 5.59 -14.11
N ILE A 149 7.21 5.99 -14.41
CA ILE A 149 6.03 5.11 -14.49
C ILE A 149 5.54 5.16 -15.94
N ASP A 150 5.54 4.01 -16.61
CA ASP A 150 5.20 3.88 -18.03
C ASP A 150 4.61 2.49 -18.34
N HIS A 151 4.18 2.30 -19.58
CA HIS A 151 3.84 0.99 -20.13
C HIS A 151 5.08 0.11 -20.29
N GLU A 152 4.85 -1.20 -20.43
CA GLU A 152 5.92 -2.19 -20.56
C GLU A 152 6.82 -1.92 -21.78
N ARG A 153 8.12 -1.74 -21.52
CA ARG A 153 9.17 -1.56 -22.54
C ARG A 153 9.94 -2.85 -22.88
N ARG A 154 9.55 -4.01 -22.34
CA ARG A 154 10.20 -5.34 -22.52
C ARG A 154 11.69 -5.34 -22.18
N GLN A 155 12.06 -4.61 -21.14
CA GLN A 155 13.43 -4.61 -20.62
C GLN A 155 13.72 -5.86 -19.78
N GLU A 156 15.01 -6.13 -19.59
CA GLU A 156 15.48 -7.15 -18.66
C GLU A 156 15.06 -6.80 -17.22
N TRP A 157 14.75 -7.83 -16.42
CA TRP A 157 14.21 -7.64 -15.08
C TRP A 157 15.12 -6.79 -14.19
N LEU A 158 16.43 -7.04 -14.21
CA LEU A 158 17.40 -6.29 -13.40
C LEU A 158 17.42 -4.80 -13.78
N THR A 159 17.39 -4.48 -15.07
CA THR A 159 17.34 -3.09 -15.55
C THR A 159 16.07 -2.40 -15.06
N THR A 160 14.92 -3.08 -15.12
CA THR A 160 13.65 -2.54 -14.61
C THR A 160 13.72 -2.26 -13.11
N GLN A 161 14.30 -3.15 -12.30
CA GLN A 161 14.45 -2.90 -10.85
C GLN A 161 15.29 -1.66 -10.56
N LEU A 162 16.43 -1.51 -11.25
CA LEU A 162 17.33 -0.38 -11.06
C LEU A 162 16.71 0.94 -11.52
N GLN A 163 15.95 0.94 -12.63
CA GLN A 163 15.31 2.16 -13.14
C GLN A 163 14.09 2.58 -12.32
N ALA A 164 13.39 1.63 -11.71
CA ALA A 164 12.21 1.90 -10.90
C ALA A 164 12.53 2.25 -9.44
N THR A 165 13.81 2.32 -9.04
CA THR A 165 14.23 2.55 -7.65
C THR A 165 15.19 3.74 -7.56
N CYS A 166 15.07 4.58 -6.53
CA CYS A 166 16.03 5.65 -6.24
C CYS A 166 16.53 5.65 -4.81
N ASN A 167 17.83 5.87 -4.62
CA ASN A 167 18.38 6.09 -3.30
C ASN A 167 17.80 7.38 -2.69
N ILE A 168 17.41 7.29 -1.43
CA ILE A 168 17.06 8.46 -0.62
C ILE A 168 18.31 8.87 0.15
N GLU A 169 18.52 10.18 0.29
CA GLU A 169 19.68 10.73 0.99
C GLU A 169 19.82 10.10 2.38
N GLN A 170 21.00 9.56 2.67
CA GLN A 170 21.24 8.92 3.95
C GLN A 170 21.26 9.96 5.06
N SER A 171 20.48 9.70 6.11
CA SER A 171 20.54 10.45 7.35
C SER A 171 20.07 9.58 8.49
N PHE A 172 20.49 9.89 9.72
CA PHE A 172 20.01 9.18 10.90
C PHE A 172 18.46 9.14 10.95
N PHE A 173 17.81 10.23 10.55
CA PHE A 173 16.36 10.29 10.50
C PHE A 173 15.78 9.36 9.42
N ASN A 174 16.28 9.41 8.18
CA ASN A 174 15.75 8.58 7.08
C ASN A 174 15.97 7.09 7.34
N ASP A 175 17.14 6.72 7.88
CA ASP A 175 17.48 5.34 8.22
C ASP A 175 16.56 4.80 9.33
N TRP A 176 16.33 5.57 10.40
CA TRP A 176 15.42 5.18 11.48
C TRP A 176 13.95 5.17 11.06
N PHE A 177 13.48 6.25 10.40
CA PHE A 177 12.06 6.44 10.09
C PHE A 177 11.55 5.45 9.04
N SER A 178 12.39 5.13 8.05
CA SER A 178 12.10 4.11 7.05
C SER A 178 12.40 2.69 7.54
N GLY A 179 13.15 2.52 8.62
CA GLY A 179 13.64 1.21 9.02
C GLY A 179 14.68 0.64 8.04
N HIS A 180 15.55 1.50 7.51
CA HIS A 180 16.57 1.23 6.50
C HIS A 180 16.02 0.87 5.10
N LEU A 181 14.72 1.07 4.86
CA LEU A 181 14.11 0.90 3.53
C LEU A 181 14.57 1.95 2.51
N ASN A 182 15.33 2.96 2.91
CA ASN A 182 15.95 3.93 2.02
C ASN A 182 17.08 3.37 1.15
N PHE A 183 17.58 2.16 1.44
CA PHE A 183 18.61 1.44 0.66
C PHE A 183 18.01 0.40 -0.31
N GLN A 184 16.84 0.69 -0.87
CA GLN A 184 15.92 -0.29 -1.45
C GLN A 184 16.42 -1.07 -2.69
N ILE A 185 17.53 -0.70 -3.31
CA ILE A 185 18.12 -1.50 -4.42
C ILE A 185 18.35 -2.95 -3.98
N GLU A 186 18.85 -3.17 -2.76
CA GLU A 186 19.07 -4.51 -2.21
C GLU A 186 17.76 -5.25 -1.91
N HIS A 187 16.67 -4.53 -1.65
CA HIS A 187 15.35 -5.15 -1.38
C HIS A 187 14.81 -5.88 -2.64
N HIS A 188 15.26 -5.48 -3.83
CA HIS A 188 14.90 -6.14 -5.08
C HIS A 188 15.83 -7.29 -5.48
N LEU A 189 17.06 -7.35 -4.94
CA LEU A 189 18.11 -8.30 -5.33
C LEU A 189 18.18 -9.51 -4.39
#